data_AF-A0A2D7SNR2-F1
#
_entry.id   AF-A0A2D7SNR2-F1
#
_cell.length_a   1.000
_cell.length_b   1.000
_cell.length_c   1.000
_cell.angle_alpha   90.00
_cell.angle_beta   90.00
_cell.angle_gamma   90.00
#
_symmetry.space_group_name_H-M   'P 1'
#
loop_
_entity.id
_entity.type
_entity.pdbx_description
1 polymer ?
#
loop_
_entity_poly.entity_id
_entity_poly.type
_entity_poly.pdbx_seq_one_letter_code
_entity_poly.pdbx_strand_id
1 'polypeptide(L)' 'MLILGVLGNLGIYTKAVENMQEWHVLFSLSIGGIIGGMIEAAVLSFVILWAFGWLYNALATNTGE' A
#
# COMPACT_ATOMS: atom_id res chain seq x y z
N MET A 1 8.19 -0.85 2.54
CA MET A 1 8.26 0.33 3.44
C MET A 1 9.42 0.27 4.41
N LEU A 2 9.54 -0.76 5.26
CA LEU A 2 10.62 -0.88 6.25
C LEU A 2 12.04 -0.82 5.64
N ILE A 3 12.28 -1.57 4.55
CA ILE A 3 13.55 -1.54 3.81
C ILE A 3 13.86 -0.15 3.24
N LEU A 4 12.87 0.50 2.62
CA LEU A 4 13.04 1.84 2.07
C LEU A 4 13.17 2.92 3.16
N GLY A 5 12.57 2.72 4.33
CA GLY A 5 12.76 3.58 5.50
C GLY A 5 14.18 3.53 6.04
N VAL A 6 14.80 2.35 6.05
CA VAL A 6 16.21 2.17 6.45
C VAL A 6 17.17 2.71 5.38
N LEU A 7 16.98 2.33 4.12
CA LEU A 7 17.84 2.79 3.01
C LEU A 7 17.73 4.30 2.77
N GLY A 8 16.53 4.85 2.89
CA GLY A 8 16.28 6.28 2.75
C GLY A 8 16.93 7.13 3.85
N ASN A 9 16.95 6.64 5.10
CA ASN A 9 17.70 7.29 6.19
C ASN A 9 19.22 7.27 5.97
N LEU A 10 19.73 6.38 5.11
CA LEU A 10 21.13 6.33 4.70
C LEU A 10 21.41 7.15 3.42
N GLY A 11 20.41 7.85 2.88
CA GLY A 11 20.53 8.62 1.64
C GLY A 11 20.59 7.76 0.36
N ILE A 12 20.27 6.47 0.47
CA ILE A 12 20.31 5.51 -0.65
C ILE A 12 18.88 5.33 -1.17
N TYR A 13 18.71 5.27 -2.49
CA TYR A 13 17.40 5.12 -3.16
C TYR A 13 16.38 6.22 -2.82
N THR A 14 16.84 7.47 -2.69
CA THR A 14 15.98 8.64 -2.42
C THR A 14 14.81 8.77 -3.39
N LYS A 15 15.01 8.50 -4.68
CA LYS A 15 13.93 8.48 -5.68
C LYS A 15 12.86 7.42 -5.39
N ALA A 16 13.25 6.24 -4.89
CA ALA A 16 12.28 5.20 -4.53
C ALA A 16 11.52 5.55 -3.25
N VAL A 17 12.14 6.32 -2.35
CA VAL A 17 11.50 6.87 -1.15
C VAL A 17 10.50 7.94 -1.53
N GLU A 18 10.86 8.88 -2.43
CA GLU A 18 9.93 9.90 -2.96
C GLU A 18 8.69 9.26 -3.56
N ASN A 19 8.85 8.28 -4.46
CA ASN A 19 7.73 7.57 -5.05
C ASN A 19 6.86 6.87 -4.00
N MET A 20 7.46 6.34 -2.93
CA MET A 20 6.70 5.74 -1.83
C MET A 20 5.97 6.76 -0.96
N GLN A 21 6.49 7.97 -0.81
CA GLN A 21 5.80 9.06 -0.13
C GLN A 21 4.65 9.61 -0.97
N GLU A 22 4.73 9.57 -2.29
CA GLU A 22 3.59 9.89 -3.17
C GLU A 22 2.48 8.84 -3.09
N TRP A 23 2.84 7.56 -3.02
CA TRP A 23 1.87 6.46 -3.06
C TRP A 23 1.22 6.17 -1.70
N HIS A 24 1.86 6.57 -0.61
CA HIS A 24 1.40 6.30 0.75
C HIS A 24 1.45 7.59 1.57
N VAL A 25 0.29 8.20 1.77
CA VAL A 25 0.15 9.53 2.38
C VAL A 25 0.64 9.52 3.83
N LEU A 26 0.53 8.38 4.51
CA LEU A 26 1.01 8.21 5.89
C LEU A 26 2.48 7.78 5.96
N PHE A 27 3.14 7.48 4.84
CA PHE A 27 4.53 7.06 4.82
C PHE A 27 5.49 8.25 4.95
N SER A 28 6.42 8.16 5.91
CA SER A 28 7.57 9.05 6.03
C SER A 28 8.78 8.29 6.56
N LEU A 29 9.97 8.89 6.48
CA LEU A 29 11.22 8.31 7.01
C LEU A 29 11.28 8.22 8.55
N SER A 30 10.25 8.71 9.25
CA SER A 30 10.10 8.53 10.68
C SER A 30 9.57 7.13 11.02
N ILE A 31 9.90 6.61 12.20
CA ILE A 31 9.40 5.30 12.67
C ILE A 31 7.86 5.26 12.64
N GLY A 32 7.21 6.35 13.07
CA GLY A 32 5.75 6.46 13.04
C GLY A 32 5.17 6.44 11.62
N GLY A 33 5.83 7.11 10.67
CA GLY A 33 5.40 7.10 9.26
C GLY A 33 5.61 5.75 8.59
N ILE A 34 6.69 5.03 8.89
CA ILE A 34 6.90 3.68 8.35
C ILE A 34 5.78 2.74 8.81
N ILE A 35 5.43 2.77 10.10
CA ILE A 35 4.35 1.96 10.65
C ILE A 35 2.99 2.41 10.09
N GLY A 36 2.75 3.73 10.03
CA GLY A 36 1.52 4.30 9.47
C GLY A 36 1.29 3.90 8.01
N GLY A 37 2.32 4.02 7.17
CA GLY A 37 2.27 3.56 5.79
C GLY A 37 2.01 2.05 5.68
N MET A 38 2.60 1.23 6.57
CA MET A 38 2.36 -0.22 6.54
C MET A 38 0.91 -0.57 6.83
N ILE A 39 0.29 0.12 7.80
CA ILE A 39 -1.12 -0.05 8.13
C ILE A 39 -2.00 0.44 6.97
N GLU A 40 -1.69 1.61 6.40
CA GLU A 40 -2.38 2.17 5.24
C GLU A 40 -2.39 1.17 4.07
N ALA A 41 -1.22 0.65 3.71
CA ALA A 41 -1.07 -0.32 2.64
C ALA A 41 -1.85 -1.61 2.93
N ALA A 42 -1.80 -2.13 4.17
CA ALA A 42 -2.53 -3.33 4.55
C ALA A 42 -4.06 -3.15 4.48
N VAL A 43 -4.58 -2.02 4.94
CA VAL A 43 -6.02 -1.72 4.90
C VAL A 43 -6.48 -1.49 3.47
N LEU A 44 -5.79 -0.67 2.69
CA LEU A 44 -6.15 -0.39 1.30
C LEU A 44 -6.10 -1.66 0.45
N SER A 45 -5.04 -2.46 0.56
CA SER A 45 -4.93 -3.72 -0.18
C SER A 45 -6.05 -4.70 0.19
N PHE A 46 -6.40 -4.79 1.47
CA PHE A 46 -7.53 -5.62 1.90
C PHE A 46 -8.85 -5.14 1.30
N VAL A 47 -9.16 -3.85 1.38
CA VAL A 47 -10.41 -3.28 0.84
C VAL A 47 -10.48 -3.49 -0.67
N ILE A 48 -9.39 -3.24 -1.39
CA ILE A 48 -9.32 -3.42 -2.84
C ILE A 48 -9.55 -4.90 -3.19
N LEU A 49 -8.79 -5.82 -2.61
CA LEU A 49 -8.92 -7.25 -2.91
C LEU A 49 -10.30 -7.80 -2.54
N TRP A 50 -10.86 -7.36 -1.42
CA TRP A 50 -12.22 -7.72 -1.03
C TRP A 50 -13.25 -7.22 -2.05
N ALA A 51 -13.16 -5.95 -2.47
CA ALA A 51 -14.05 -5.37 -3.48
C ALA A 51 -13.91 -6.09 -4.84
N PHE A 52 -12.69 -6.44 -5.24
CA PHE A 52 -12.45 -7.25 -6.44
C PHE A 52 -13.06 -8.64 -6.34
N GLY A 53 -12.91 -9.31 -5.20
CA GLY A 53 -13.51 -10.63 -4.96
C GLY A 53 -15.04 -10.57 -4.97
N TRP A 54 -15.63 -9.54 -4.35
CA TRP A 54 -17.06 -9.29 -4.41
C TRP A 54 -17.55 -9.03 -5.84
N LEU A 55 -16.87 -8.14 -6.58
CA LEU A 55 -17.20 -7.82 -7.96
C LEU A 55 -17.08 -9.05 -8.88
N TYR A 56 -16.01 -9.83 -8.72
CA TYR A 56 -15.81 -11.08 -9.44
C TYR A 56 -16.97 -12.05 -9.19
N ASN A 57 -17.32 -12.27 -7.92
CA ASN A 57 -18.43 -13.15 -7.56
C ASN A 57 -19.76 -12.62 -8.10
N ALA A 58 -20.00 -11.31 -8.02
CA ALA A 58 -21.22 -10.69 -8.56
C ALA A 58 -21.32 -10.86 -10.09
N LEU A 59 -20.23 -10.67 -10.83
CA LEU A 59 -20.22 -10.88 -12.28
C LEU A 59 -20.37 -12.36 -12.66
N ALA A 60 -19.70 -13.24 -11.94
CA ALA A 60 -19.75 -14.69 -12.17
C ALA A 60 -21.12 -15.29 -11.84
N THR A 61 -21.83 -14.77 -10.83
CA THR A 61 -23.20 -15.22 -10.51
C THR A 61 -24.25 -14.67 -11.47
N ASN A 62 -24.07 -13.48 -12.02
CA ASN A 62 -25.02 -12.89 -12.99
C ASN A 62 -24.87 -13.41 -14.43
N THR A 63 -23.93 -14.31 -14.73
CA THR A 63 -23.75 -14.92 -16.06
C THR A 63 -24.25 -16.37 -16.13
N GLY A 64 -24.97 -16.83 -15.10
CA GLY A 64 -25.48 -18.20 -14.98
C GLY A 64 -26.99 -18.41 -15.12
N GLU A 65 -27.74 -17.47 -15.71
CA GLU A 65 -29.16 -17.65 -16.07
C GLU A 65 -29.40 -17.48 -17.56
#